data_AF-A0A533V8E0-F1
#
_entry.id   AF-A0A533V8E0-F1
#
_cell.length_a   1.000
_cell.length_b   1.000
_cell.length_c   1.000
_cell.angle_alpha   90.00
_cell.angle_beta   90.00
_cell.angle_gamma   90.00
#
_symmetry.space_group_name_H-M   'P 1'
#
loop_
_entity.id
_entity.type
_entity.pdbx_description
1 polymer ?
#
loop_
_entity_poly.entity_id
_entity_poly.type
_entity_poly.pdbx_seq_one_letter_code
_entity_poly.pdbx_strand_id
1 'polypeptide(L)'
;MAATKSEINEINPKINERIFLLCDRCLWTVTCLTKKYLDELSEISETEYTCPICNQDALSSFPVSPNDSYTYSYSKNRGLEVALRSKN
;
A
#
# COMPACT_ATOMS: atom_id res chain seq x y z
N MET A 1 38.45 -18.47 11.31
CA MET A 1 38.26 -18.59 9.85
C MET A 1 36.77 -18.63 9.60
N ALA A 2 36.17 -17.48 9.28
CA ALA A 2 35.94 -16.98 7.91
C ALA A 2 34.71 -17.66 7.26
N ALA A 3 33.68 -16.85 7.01
CA ALA A 3 32.40 -17.21 6.39
C ALA A 3 32.51 -17.31 4.85
N THR A 4 31.75 -18.22 4.24
CA THR A 4 31.31 -18.17 2.82
C THR A 4 30.03 -19.01 2.67
N LYS A 5 28.83 -18.46 2.45
CA LYS A 5 28.25 -17.82 1.24
C LYS A 5 27.68 -18.84 0.23
N SER A 6 26.35 -18.96 0.20
CA SER A 6 25.47 -19.42 -0.91
C SER A 6 24.03 -19.43 -0.37
N GLU A 7 23.31 -18.32 -0.25
CA GLU A 7 22.50 -17.68 -1.31
C GLU A 7 21.53 -18.64 -2.01
N ILE A 8 20.43 -18.96 -1.34
CA ILE A 8 19.12 -19.07 -1.98
C ILE A 8 18.11 -18.38 -1.05
N ASN A 9 18.13 -17.05 -1.01
CA ASN A 9 16.97 -16.31 -0.54
C ASN A 9 15.87 -16.54 -1.57
N GLU A 10 14.97 -17.48 -1.31
CA GLU A 10 13.64 -17.45 -1.88
C GLU A 10 12.98 -16.16 -1.38
N ILE A 11 13.24 -15.05 -2.08
CA ILE A 11 12.53 -13.80 -1.87
C ILE A 11 11.09 -14.10 -2.26
N ASN A 12 10.25 -14.39 -1.26
CA ASN A 12 8.82 -14.63 -1.45
C ASN A 12 8.27 -13.51 -2.35
N PRO A 13 7.77 -13.80 -3.56
CA PRO A 13 7.39 -12.78 -4.53
C PRO A 13 6.31 -11.82 -4.00
N LYS A 14 5.61 -12.19 -2.92
CA LYS A 14 4.64 -11.35 -2.20
C LYS A 14 5.25 -10.15 -1.46
N ILE A 15 6.58 -10.10 -1.25
CA ILE A 15 7.21 -8.99 -0.51
C ILE A 15 7.14 -7.65 -1.28
N ASN A 16 7.10 -7.73 -2.61
CA ASN A 16 7.03 -6.60 -3.53
C ASN A 16 5.60 -6.27 -3.97
N GLU A 17 4.60 -6.81 -3.29
CA GLU A 17 3.20 -6.48 -3.55
C GLU A 17 2.96 -5.01 -3.19
N ARG A 18 2.60 -4.21 -4.20
CA ARG A 18 2.29 -2.80 -4.02
C ARG A 18 0.80 -2.62 -3.86
N ILE A 19 0.41 -1.81 -2.88
CA ILE A 19 -0.99 -1.62 -2.51
C ILE A 19 -1.25 -0.12 -2.37
N PHE A 20 -2.32 0.35 -2.99
CA PHE A 20 -2.86 1.67 -2.77
C PHE A 20 -3.94 1.58 -1.68
N LEU A 21 -3.80 2.36 -0.61
CA LEU A 21 -4.78 2.46 0.46
C LEU A 21 -5.55 3.77 0.37
N LEU A 22 -6.83 3.72 0.67
CA LEU A 22 -7.75 4.86 0.74
C LEU A 22 -8.59 4.76 2.02
N CYS A 23 -8.66 5.84 2.79
CA CYS A 23 -9.67 5.97 3.83
C CYS A 23 -10.99 6.51 3.27
N ASP A 24 -12.06 5.73 3.37
CA ASP A 24 -13.39 6.11 2.87
C ASP A 24 -14.06 7.21 3.71
N ARG A 25 -13.46 7.59 4.84
CA ARG A 25 -13.99 8.62 5.76
C ARG A 25 -13.34 9.98 5.56
N CYS A 26 -12.01 10.02 5.55
CA CYS A 26 -11.25 11.27 5.45
C CYS A 26 -10.51 11.46 4.13
N LEU A 27 -10.62 10.48 3.21
CA LEU A 27 -9.96 10.48 1.90
C LEU A 27 -8.43 10.52 1.95
N TRP A 28 -7.83 10.21 3.11
CA TRP A 28 -6.40 9.98 3.21
C TRP A 28 -6.01 8.79 2.34
N THR A 29 -4.87 8.91 1.64
CA THR A 29 -4.38 7.87 0.73
C THR A 29 -2.88 7.68 0.88
N VAL A 30 -2.41 6.45 0.69
CA VAL A 30 -0.99 6.11 0.63
C VAL A 30 -0.74 4.97 -0.35
N THR A 31 0.43 4.93 -0.96
CA THR A 31 0.88 3.76 -1.73
C THR A 31 2.01 3.07 -1.02
N CYS A 32 1.73 1.83 -0.63
CA CYS A 32 2.67 0.91 -0.03
C CYS A 32 3.45 0.24 -1.16
N LEU A 33 4.77 0.43 -1.22
CA LEU A 33 5.60 -0.22 -2.25
C LEU A 33 6.02 -1.64 -1.88
N THR A 34 5.84 -2.01 -0.61
CA THR A 34 6.18 -3.31 -0.05
C THR A 34 5.21 -3.65 1.06
N LYS A 35 5.00 -4.95 1.30
CA LYS A 35 4.09 -5.42 2.35
C LYS A 35 4.50 -5.00 3.78
N LYS A 36 5.79 -4.71 3.99
CA LYS A 36 6.36 -4.23 5.26
C LYS A 36 5.59 -3.06 5.89
N TYR A 37 5.07 -2.16 5.06
CA TYR A 37 4.33 -0.99 5.56
C TYR A 37 2.95 -1.36 6.14
N LEU A 38 2.32 -2.44 5.67
CA LEU A 38 1.09 -2.95 6.30
C LEU A 38 1.39 -3.56 7.67
N ASP A 39 2.50 -4.29 7.78
CA ASP A 39 2.92 -4.85 9.06
C ASP A 39 3.19 -3.72 10.07
N GLU A 40 3.90 -2.66 9.67
CA GLU A 40 4.12 -1.46 10.48
C GLU A 40 2.82 -0.74 10.86
N LEU A 41 1.85 -0.62 9.95
CA LEU A 41 0.54 -0.03 10.28
C LEU A 41 -0.21 -0.86 11.33
N SER A 42 -0.16 -2.19 11.23
CA SER A 42 -0.81 -3.07 12.19
C SER A 42 -0.17 -3.02 13.59
N GLU A 43 1.11 -2.67 13.69
CA GLU A 43 1.79 -2.44 14.99
C GLU A 43 1.37 -1.11 15.64
N ILE A 44 0.95 -0.13 14.83
CA ILE A 44 0.60 1.22 15.30
C ILE A 44 -0.86 1.30 15.76
N SER A 45 -1.76 0.41 15.28
CA SER A 45 -3.16 0.42 15.67
C SER A 45 -3.66 -0.87 16.32
N GLU A 46 -4.51 -0.74 17.34
CA GLU A 46 -5.11 -1.86 18.08
C GLU A 46 -6.00 -2.78 17.22
N THR A 47 -6.43 -2.30 16.05
CA THR A 47 -7.06 -3.10 14.99
C THR A 47 -6.20 -3.02 13.73
N GLU A 48 -6.05 -4.13 13.00
CA GLU A 48 -5.00 -4.30 11.97
C GLU A 48 -4.98 -3.24 10.84
N TYR A 49 -6.01 -2.40 10.67
CA TYR A 49 -6.13 -1.50 9.51
C TYR A 49 -6.86 -0.17 9.80
N THR A 50 -6.47 0.59 10.82
CA THR A 50 -7.06 1.93 11.03
C THR A 50 -6.38 3.02 10.21
N CYS A 51 -7.16 4.01 9.78
CA CYS A 51 -6.60 5.21 9.18
C CYS A 51 -5.81 6.02 10.21
N PRO A 52 -4.52 6.34 9.99
CA PRO A 52 -3.70 7.08 10.95
C PRO A 52 -4.09 8.56 11.10
N ILE A 53 -5.00 9.06 10.26
CA ILE A 53 -5.45 10.46 10.27
C ILE A 53 -6.75 10.63 11.06
N CYS A 54 -7.72 9.74 10.88
CA CYS A 54 -9.04 9.86 11.53
C CYS A 54 -9.35 8.73 12.51
N ASN A 55 -8.44 7.77 12.69
CA ASN A 55 -8.57 6.60 13.57
C ASN A 55 -9.87 5.82 13.34
N GLN A 56 -10.36 5.80 12.11
CA GLN A 56 -11.51 5.01 11.70
C GLN A 56 -11.03 3.75 10.99
N ASP A 57 -11.68 2.63 11.28
CA ASP A 57 -11.53 1.38 10.54
C ASP A 57 -12.34 1.45 9.25
N ALA A 58 -11.79 2.15 8.26
CA ALA A 58 -12.44 2.43 6.99
C ALA A 58 -11.41 2.54 5.86
N LEU A 59 -10.39 1.67 5.89
CA LEU A 59 -9.37 1.59 4.85
C LEU A 59 -9.80 0.59 3.77
N SER A 60 -9.95 1.10 2.55
CA SER A 60 -10.06 0.33 1.32
C SER A 60 -8.67 0.12 0.70
N SER A 61 -8.42 -1.06 0.14
CA SER A 61 -7.14 -1.41 -0.49
C SER A 61 -7.30 -1.82 -1.96
N PHE A 62 -6.34 -1.42 -2.79
CA PHE A 62 -6.32 -1.69 -4.23
C PHE A 62 -4.93 -2.19 -4.63
N PRO A 63 -4.82 -3.34 -5.31
CA PRO A 63 -3.53 -3.81 -5.80
C PRO A 63 -2.99 -2.89 -6.90
N VAL A 64 -1.68 -2.65 -6.89
CA VAL A 64 -0.98 -1.88 -7.92
C VAL A 64 0.13 -2.74 -8.51
N SER A 65 0.09 -2.99 -9.82
CA SER A 65 1.18 -3.72 -10.47
C SER A 65 2.46 -2.88 -10.49
N PRO A 66 3.66 -3.49 -10.44
CA PRO A 66 4.90 -2.75 -10.57
C PRO A 66 5.03 -1.91 -11.85
N ASN A 67 4.32 -2.34 -12.91
CA ASN A 67 4.27 -1.68 -14.22
C ASN A 67 3.04 -0.78 -14.39
N ASP A 68 2.18 -0.69 -13.39
CA ASP A 68 1.07 0.25 -13.41
C ASP A 68 1.57 1.66 -13.07
N SER A 69 1.03 2.62 -13.79
CA SER A 69 1.06 4.02 -13.39
C SER A 69 -0.34 4.42 -12.97
N TYR A 70 -0.46 5.32 -12.00
CA TYR A 70 -1.76 5.85 -11.63
C TYR A 70 -1.68 7.34 -11.38
N THR A 71 -2.80 8.01 -11.57
CA THR A 71 -2.97 9.42 -11.19
C THR A 71 -4.07 9.51 -10.16
N TYR A 72 -3.81 10.26 -9.09
CA TYR A 72 -4.83 10.61 -8.10
C TYR A 72 -5.18 12.09 -8.28
N SER A 73 -6.47 12.42 -8.22
CA SER A 73 -6.92 13.81 -8.20
C SER A 73 -8.11 13.95 -7.26
N TYR A 74 -8.10 15.01 -6.46
CA TYR A 74 -9.21 15.35 -5.59
C TYR A 74 -9.84 16.67 -6.02
N SER A 75 -11.17 16.70 -6.09
CA SER A 75 -11.93 17.94 -6.25
C SER A 75 -13.23 17.90 -5.46
N LYS A 76 -13.70 19.06 -4.98
CA LYS A 76 -14.96 19.14 -4.23
C LYS A 76 -16.17 18.61 -5.01
N ASN A 77 -16.17 18.77 -6.34
CA ASN A 77 -17.30 18.43 -7.19
C ASN A 77 -17.30 16.97 -7.63
N ARG A 78 -16.12 16.32 -7.71
CA ARG A 78 -15.96 14.95 -8.23
C ARG A 78 -15.46 13.95 -7.20
N GLY A 79 -15.13 14.41 -5.99
CA GLY A 79 -14.52 13.59 -4.96
C GLY A 79 -13.09 13.20 -5.32
N LEU A 80 -12.69 12.01 -4.88
CA LEU A 80 -11.40 11.40 -5.20
C LEU A 80 -11.54 10.56 -6.48
N GLU A 81 -10.72 10.86 -7.48
CA GLU A 81 -10.60 10.08 -8.70
C GLU A 81 -9.22 9.41 -8.74
N VAL A 82 -9.21 8.10 -8.97
CA VAL A 82 -7.99 7.31 -9.18
C VAL A 82 -8.08 6.69 -10.57
N ALA A 83 -7.15 7.07 -11.45
CA ALA A 83 -7.06 6.49 -12.79
C ALA A 83 -5.83 5.59 -12.87
N LEU A 84 -6.06 4.28 -12.99
CA LEU A 84 -5.04 3.27 -13.19
C LEU A 84 -4.70 3.15 -14.68
N ARG A 85 -3.43 3.04 -15.02
CA ARG A 85 -2.91 2.89 -16.37
C ARG A 85 -1.86 1.78 -16.38
N SER A 86 -2.23 0.62 -16.90
CA SER A 86 -1.28 -0.45 -17.15
C SER A 86 -0.48 -0.17 -18.42
N LYS A 87 0.84 -0.27 -18.33
CA LYS A 87 1.70 -0.29 -19.52
C LYS A 87 1.76 -1.75 -20.02
N ASN A 88 1.09 -2.02 -21.13
CA ASN A 88 1.28 -3.25 -21.91
C ASN A 88 2.68 -3.28 -22.54
#